data_AF-A0A6B0RNV6-F1
#
_entry.id   AF-A0A6B0RNV6-F1
#
_cell.length_a   1.000
_cell.length_b   1.000
_cell.length_c   1.000
_cell.angle_alpha   90.00
_cell.angle_beta   90.00
_cell.angle_gamma   90.00
#
_symmetry.space_group_name_H-M   'P 1'
#
loop_
_entity.id
_entity.type
_entity.pdbx_description
1 polymer ?
#
loop_
_entity_poly.entity_id
_entity_poly.type
_entity_poly.pdbx_seq_one_letter_code
_entity_poly.pdbx_strand_id
1 'polypeptide(L)'
;MAPPGCPGSCPNFAVVCSFLERYGPLLDLPELPFPELERVLQAPPPDVGNGEVPKELVELHLKLMRKIGKSVTADRWEKYLIKTFATL
;
A
#
# COMPACT_ATOMS: atom_id res chain seq x y z
N MET A 1 -17.99 21.77 7.08
CA MET A 1 -16.54 21.64 7.37
C MET A 1 -16.37 20.28 8.05
N ALA A 2 -15.81 19.30 7.34
CA ALA A 2 -15.65 17.94 7.88
C ALA A 2 -14.57 17.92 8.98
N PRO A 3 -14.74 17.15 10.07
CA PRO A 3 -13.81 17.14 11.18
C PRO A 3 -12.42 16.59 10.79
N PRO A 4 -11.34 17.13 11.39
CA PRO A 4 -9.98 16.64 11.16
C PRO A 4 -9.87 15.22 11.72
N GLY A 5 -9.65 14.24 10.84
CA GLY A 5 -9.66 12.81 11.18
C GLY A 5 -10.68 12.00 10.38
N CYS A 6 -11.46 12.61 9.49
CA CYS A 6 -12.28 11.85 8.56
C CYS A 6 -11.39 11.06 7.57
N PRO A 7 -11.62 9.75 7.41
CA PRO A 7 -10.91 8.90 6.45
C PRO A 7 -11.04 9.36 4.97
N GLY A 8 -12.00 10.25 4.68
CA GLY A 8 -12.16 10.89 3.37
C GLY A 8 -11.38 12.19 3.15
N SER A 9 -10.60 12.70 4.12
CA SER A 9 -10.03 14.06 4.06
C SER A 9 -8.53 14.14 3.73
N CYS A 10 -7.86 13.00 3.55
CA CYS A 10 -6.47 12.97 3.12
C CYS A 10 -6.42 12.97 1.58
N PRO A 11 -6.03 14.08 0.91
CA PRO A 11 -6.00 14.13 -0.55
C PRO A 11 -5.10 13.03 -1.14
N ASN A 12 -4.06 12.63 -0.41
CA ASN A 12 -3.17 11.53 -0.79
C ASN A 12 -3.90 10.18 -0.85
N PHE A 13 -4.82 9.89 0.08
CA PHE A 13 -5.55 8.62 0.10
C PHE A 13 -6.59 8.55 -1.03
N ALA A 14 -7.31 9.65 -1.27
CA ALA A 14 -8.26 9.74 -2.39
C ALA A 14 -7.60 9.50 -3.75
N VAL A 15 -6.36 9.97 -3.95
CA VAL A 15 -5.56 9.68 -5.14
C VAL A 15 -5.25 8.20 -5.27
N VAL A 16 -4.88 7.53 -4.17
CA VAL A 16 -4.63 6.07 -4.14
C VAL A 16 -5.91 5.30 -4.48
N CYS A 17 -7.05 5.64 -3.88
CA CYS A 17 -8.34 5.02 -4.20
C CYS A 17 -8.71 5.18 -5.68
N SER A 18 -8.60 6.40 -6.22
CA SER A 18 -8.89 6.69 -7.63
C SER A 18 -7.99 5.91 -8.58
N PHE A 19 -6.70 5.75 -8.22
CA PHE A 19 -5.76 4.94 -8.99
C PHE A 19 -6.16 3.46 -8.98
N LEU A 20 -6.47 2.90 -7.81
CA LEU A 20 -6.84 1.49 -7.68
C LEU A 20 -8.18 1.19 -8.36
N GLU A 21 -9.16 2.09 -8.30
CA GLU A 21 -10.44 1.92 -8.99
C GLU A 21 -10.27 1.85 -10.51
N ARG A 22 -9.46 2.75 -11.08
CA ARG A 22 -9.26 2.83 -12.52
C ARG A 22 -8.29 1.78 -13.06
N TYR A 23 -7.20 1.53 -12.35
CA TYR A 23 -6.10 0.71 -12.83
C TYR A 23 -6.01 -0.66 -12.16
N GLY A 24 -6.67 -0.88 -11.02
CA GLY A 24 -6.68 -2.17 -10.33
C GLY A 24 -7.06 -3.34 -11.24
N PRO A 25 -8.18 -3.26 -11.98
CA PRO A 25 -8.58 -4.31 -12.93
C PRO A 25 -7.60 -4.46 -14.11
N LEU A 26 -7.04 -3.36 -14.62
CA LEU A 26 -6.06 -3.38 -15.72
C LEU A 26 -4.72 -4.02 -15.32
N LEU A 27 -4.37 -3.85 -14.04
CA LEU A 27 -3.12 -4.32 -13.45
C LEU A 27 -3.27 -5.67 -12.72
N ASP A 28 -4.45 -6.29 -12.76
CA ASP A 28 -4.72 -7.57 -12.10
C ASP A 28 -4.32 -7.55 -10.60
N LEU A 29 -4.58 -6.42 -9.93
CA LEU A 29 -4.29 -6.24 -8.51
C LEU A 29 -5.28 -7.04 -7.64
N PRO A 30 -4.87 -7.49 -6.44
CA PRO A 30 -5.81 -8.11 -5.51
C PRO A 30 -6.94 -7.13 -5.18
N GLU A 31 -8.16 -7.67 -5.04
CA GLU A 31 -9.31 -6.89 -4.61
C GLU A 31 -9.17 -6.60 -3.11
N LEU A 32 -8.70 -5.40 -2.78
CA LEU A 32 -8.59 -4.91 -1.41
C LEU A 32 -9.60 -3.76 -1.21
N PRO A 33 -10.66 -3.95 -0.40
CA PRO A 33 -11.66 -2.92 -0.16
C PRO A 33 -11.02 -1.65 0.40
N PHE A 34 -11.47 -0.46 -0.04
CA PHE A 34 -10.88 0.80 0.42
C PHE A 34 -10.88 1.01 1.95
N PRO A 35 -11.92 0.62 2.70
CA PRO A 35 -11.87 0.69 4.16
C PRO A 35 -10.77 -0.18 4.77
N GLU A 36 -10.49 -1.34 4.17
CA GLU A 36 -9.44 -2.23 4.63
C GLU A 36 -8.06 -1.69 4.26
N LEU A 37 -7.90 -1.22 3.02
CA LEU A 37 -6.69 -0.54 2.55
C LEU A 37 -6.31 0.63 3.47
N GLU A 38 -7.30 1.43 3.88
CA GLU A 38 -7.06 2.53 4.79
C GLU A 38 -6.56 2.06 6.16
N ARG A 39 -7.21 1.04 6.72
CA ARG A 39 -6.80 0.46 8.01
C ARG A 39 -5.36 -0.04 7.95
N VAL A 40 -5.00 -0.82 6.94
CA VAL A 40 -3.65 -1.38 6.82
C VAL A 40 -2.58 -0.31 6.57
N LEU A 41 -2.94 0.84 5.98
CA LEU A 41 -2.03 1.97 5.77
C LEU A 41 -1.85 2.84 7.02
N GLN A 42 -2.90 3.01 7.83
CA GLN A 42 -2.89 3.92 9.00
C GLN A 42 -2.42 3.23 10.29
N ALA A 43 -2.86 1.99 10.53
CA ALA A 43 -2.53 1.24 11.73
C ALA A 43 -2.47 -0.26 11.40
N PRO A 44 -1.28 -0.87 11.32
CA PRO A 44 -1.19 -2.31 11.15
C PRO A 44 -1.97 -3.01 12.29
N PRO A 45 -2.62 -4.17 12.02
CA PRO A 45 -3.41 -4.88 13.01
C PRO A 45 -2.61 -5.11 14.30
N PRO A 46 -3.25 -5.12 15.49
CA PRO A 46 -2.54 -5.33 16.76
C PRO A 46 -1.80 -6.68 16.85
N ASP A 47 -2.19 -7.65 16.01
CA ASP A 47 -1.55 -8.97 15.88
C ASP A 47 -0.32 -8.97 14.96
N VAL A 48 -0.13 -7.93 14.15
CA VAL A 48 1.07 -7.73 13.32
C VAL A 48 2.07 -6.99 14.21
N GLY A 49 3.17 -7.66 14.56
CA GLY A 49 4.17 -7.12 15.48
C GLY A 49 4.59 -5.71 15.08
N ASN A 50 4.84 -4.84 16.06
CA ASN A 50 5.15 -3.43 15.86
C ASN A 50 6.30 -3.28 14.84
N GLY A 51 5.99 -2.93 13.58
CA GLY A 51 6.95 -2.78 12.48
C GLY A 51 6.84 -3.79 11.33
N GLU A 52 5.97 -4.80 11.41
CA GLU A 52 5.69 -5.69 10.27
C GLU A 52 4.66 -5.05 9.31
N VAL A 53 4.94 -5.11 8.01
CA VAL A 53 4.01 -4.62 6.98
C VAL A 53 3.05 -5.74 6.60
N PRO A 54 1.72 -5.52 6.60
CA PRO A 54 0.75 -6.53 6.17
C PRO A 54 1.07 -7.11 4.79
N LYS A 55 0.98 -8.43 4.66
CA LYS A 55 1.33 -9.16 3.42
C LYS A 55 0.59 -8.64 2.19
N GLU A 56 -0.66 -8.23 2.36
CA GLU A 56 -1.50 -7.67 1.28
C GLU A 56 -0.88 -6.42 0.66
N LEU A 57 -0.33 -5.52 1.48
CA LEU A 57 0.37 -4.32 1.00
C LEU A 57 1.68 -4.68 0.29
N VAL A 58 2.40 -5.68 0.79
CA VAL A 58 3.61 -6.20 0.15
C VAL A 58 3.26 -6.73 -1.24
N GLU A 59 2.25 -7.59 -1.34
CA GLU A 59 1.83 -8.20 -2.60
C GLU A 59 1.34 -7.16 -3.62
N LEU A 60 0.57 -6.17 -3.16
CA LEU A 60 0.12 -5.05 -3.97
C LEU A 60 1.33 -4.29 -4.55
N HIS A 61 2.30 -3.94 -3.70
CA HIS A 61 3.49 -3.20 -4.12
C HIS A 61 4.35 -4.01 -5.11
N LEU A 62 4.54 -5.31 -4.86
CA LEU A 62 5.26 -6.20 -5.76
C LEU A 62 4.56 -6.37 -7.11
N LYS A 63 3.21 -6.42 -7.14
CA LYS A 63 2.44 -6.48 -8.40
C LYS A 63 2.59 -5.18 -9.19
N LEU A 64 2.46 -4.02 -8.54
CA LEU A 64 2.68 -2.72 -9.17
C LEU A 64 4.09 -2.60 -9.76
N MET A 65 5.12 -3.02 -9.01
CA MET A 65 6.51 -3.01 -9.47
C MET A 65 6.73 -3.91 -10.70
N ARG A 66 6.15 -5.12 -10.69
CA ARG A 66 6.23 -6.05 -11.82
C ARG A 66 5.54 -5.51 -13.07
N LYS A 67 4.41 -4.81 -12.92
CA LYS A 67 3.67 -4.22 -14.05
C LYS A 67 4.41 -3.08 -14.74
N ILE A 68 5.24 -2.31 -14.03
CA ILE A 68 6.09 -1.28 -14.66
C ILE A 68 7.40 -1.83 -15.25
N GLY A 69 7.53 -3.14 -15.42
CA GLY A 69 8.68 -3.79 -16.06
C GLY A 69 9.88 -4.02 -15.12
N LYS A 70 9.76 -3.75 -13.82
CA LYS A 70 10.81 -4.09 -12.85
C LYS A 70 10.61 -5.53 -12.36
N SER A 71 11.58 -6.40 -12.65
CA SER A 71 11.62 -7.73 -12.02
C SER A 71 12.03 -7.58 -10.56
N VAL A 72 11.02 -7.58 -9.69
CA VAL A 72 11.15 -7.36 -8.25
C VAL A 72 10.68 -8.61 -7.51
N THR A 73 11.56 -9.18 -6.70
CA THR A 73 11.27 -10.25 -5.74
C THR A 73 11.05 -9.65 -4.36
N ALA A 74 10.32 -10.34 -3.48
CA ALA A 74 10.06 -9.88 -2.11
C ALA A 74 11.35 -9.53 -1.36
N ASP A 75 12.38 -10.38 -1.43
CA ASP A 75 13.70 -10.15 -0.81
C ASP A 75 14.39 -8.86 -1.32
N ARG A 76 14.34 -8.60 -2.64
CA ARG A 76 14.94 -7.38 -3.21
C ARG A 76 14.16 -6.12 -2.85
N TRP A 77 12.83 -6.22 -2.83
CA TRP A 77 11.95 -5.13 -2.41
C TRP A 77 12.20 -4.75 -0.96
N GLU A 78 12.24 -5.73 -0.06
CA GLU A 78 12.48 -5.51 1.37
C GLU A 78 13.86 -4.88 1.59
N LYS A 79 14.92 -5.41 0.99
CA LYS A 79 16.27 -4.82 1.05
C LYS A 79 16.31 -3.39 0.49
N TYR A 80 15.57 -3.11 -0.58
CA TYR A 80 15.50 -1.77 -1.15
C TYR A 80 14.79 -0.80 -0.19
N LEU A 81 13.67 -1.19 0.40
CA LEU A 81 12.97 -0.36 1.38
C LEU A 81 13.83 -0.13 2.63
N ILE A 82 14.43 -1.18 3.19
CA ILE A 82 15.36 -1.03 4.32
C ILE A 82 16.46 -0.03 3.96
N LYS A 83 17.05 -0.15 2.77
CA LYS A 83 18.07 0.80 2.31
C LYS A 83 17.52 2.21 2.17
N THR A 84 16.36 2.40 1.55
CA THR A 84 15.78 3.73 1.31
C THR A 84 15.33 4.42 2.59
N PHE A 85 14.71 3.69 3.52
CA PHE A 85 14.21 4.23 4.78
C PHE A 85 15.24 4.26 5.91
N ALA A 86 16.29 3.42 5.89
CA ALA A 86 17.41 3.53 6.84
C ALA A 86 18.42 4.64 6.46
N THR A 87 18.31 5.21 5.26
CA THR A 87 19.16 6.33 4.80
C THR A 87 18.44 7.69 4.88
N LEU A 88 17.15 7.70 5.26
CA LEU A 88 16.35 8.91 5.53
C LEU A 88 16.33 9.19 7.04
#